data_AF-A0A2N5JPX6-F1
#
_entry.id   AF-A0A2N5JPX6-F1
#
_cell.length_a   1.000
_cell.length_b   1.000
_cell.length_c   1.000
_cell.angle_alpha   90.00
_cell.angle_beta   90.00
_cell.angle_gamma   90.00
#
_symmetry.space_group_name_H-M   'P 1'
#
loop_
_entity.id
_entity.type
_entity.pdbx_description
1 polymer ?
#
loop_
_entity_poly.entity_id
_entity_poly.type
_entity_poly.pdbx_seq_one_letter_code
_entity_poly.pdbx_strand_id
1 'polypeptide(L)'
;MTSRELQFPQGSNGIAVADSLKANQVMQYQLWLGADQSVTVFHEGAIAVEVYDPNGVLLQDERDGNPKSLQTAIGGMYQIRVSSEAPVDFQLFIDAF
;
A
#
# COMPACT_ATOMS: atom_id res chain seq x y z
N MET A 1 -6.94 -5.20 13.69
CA MET A 1 -6.62 -4.48 12.45
C MET A 1 -6.63 -3.01 12.76
N THR A 2 -5.57 -2.29 12.43
CA THR A 2 -5.49 -0.82 12.56
C THR A 2 -5.62 -0.23 11.15
N SER A 3 -6.37 0.86 10.98
CA SER A 3 -6.56 1.54 9.68
C SER A 3 -6.07 2.97 9.76
N ARG A 4 -5.33 3.44 8.75
CA ARG A 4 -4.83 4.82 8.65
C ARG A 4 -5.05 5.39 7.26
N GLU A 5 -5.60 6.59 7.17
CA GLU A 5 -5.68 7.32 5.92
C GLU A 5 -4.32 7.96 5.58
N LEU A 6 -3.92 7.85 4.32
CA LEU A 6 -2.73 8.44 3.76
C LEU A 6 -3.13 9.54 2.78
N GLN A 7 -2.29 10.57 2.71
CA GLN A 7 -2.44 11.66 1.75
C GLN A 7 -1.08 11.98 1.16
N PHE A 8 -1.02 12.11 -0.17
CA PHE A 8 0.20 12.57 -0.82
C PHE A 8 0.57 13.97 -0.31
N PRO A 9 1.85 14.21 0.03
CA PRO A 9 2.34 15.56 0.31
C PRO A 9 2.03 16.50 -0.84
N GLN A 10 1.82 17.79 -0.55
CA GLN A 10 1.52 18.78 -1.57
C GLN A 10 2.59 18.81 -2.67
N GLY A 11 2.17 18.62 -3.92
CA GLY A 11 3.07 18.61 -5.08
C GLY A 11 3.89 17.32 -5.27
N SER A 12 3.64 16.30 -4.45
CA SER A 12 4.24 14.97 -4.59
C SER A 12 3.26 13.99 -5.24
N ASN A 13 3.82 13.08 -6.04
CA ASN A 13 3.12 11.92 -6.57
C ASN A 13 3.43 10.64 -5.77
N GLY A 14 4.26 10.76 -4.74
CA GLY A 14 4.74 9.65 -3.93
C GLY A 14 4.58 9.89 -2.43
N ILE A 15 4.41 8.81 -1.68
CA ILE A 15 4.44 8.78 -0.22
C ILE A 15 5.27 7.60 0.27
N ALA A 16 6.07 7.83 1.30
CA ALA A 16 6.76 6.80 2.07
C ALA A 16 6.17 6.72 3.47
N VAL A 17 5.97 5.50 3.96
CA VAL A 17 5.47 5.18 5.29
C VAL A 17 6.50 4.33 6.00
N ALA A 18 6.98 4.79 7.16
CA ALA A 18 7.74 3.97 8.09
C ALA A 18 6.83 3.56 9.25
N ASP A 19 6.77 2.27 9.56
CA ASP A 19 5.90 1.73 10.61
C ASP A 19 6.45 0.40 11.17
N SER A 20 5.75 -0.16 12.16
CA SER A 20 6.10 -1.44 12.78
C SER A 20 4.88 -2.35 12.91
N LEU A 21 5.09 -3.65 12.72
CA LEU A 21 4.09 -4.69 12.96
C LEU A 21 4.53 -5.62 14.10
N LYS A 22 3.58 -6.05 14.91
CA LYS A 22 3.73 -7.25 15.75
C LYS A 22 3.50 -8.51 14.89
N ALA A 23 3.95 -9.66 15.40
CA ALA A 23 3.70 -10.95 14.76
C ALA A 23 2.20 -11.15 14.46
N ASN A 24 1.89 -11.58 13.24
CA ASN A 24 0.53 -11.83 12.72
C ASN A 24 -0.40 -10.62 12.76
N GLN A 25 0.14 -9.41 12.90
CA GLN A 25 -0.65 -8.19 12.84
C GLN A 25 -0.89 -7.79 11.37
N VAL A 26 -2.09 -7.26 11.11
CA VAL A 26 -2.44 -6.61 9.85
C VAL A 26 -2.67 -5.12 10.10
N MET A 27 -1.96 -4.29 9.35
CA MET A 27 -2.18 -2.86 9.21
C MET A 27 -2.86 -2.57 7.87
N GLN A 28 -3.77 -1.62 7.86
CA GLN A 28 -4.44 -1.17 6.64
C GLN A 28 -4.15 0.32 6.44
N TYR A 29 -3.75 0.67 5.22
CA TYR A 29 -3.65 2.04 4.76
C TYR A 29 -4.75 2.30 3.74
N GLN A 30 -5.33 3.50 3.80
CA GLN A 30 -6.35 3.96 2.87
C GLN A 30 -5.79 5.16 2.11
N LEU A 31 -5.79 5.11 0.78
CA LEU A 31 -5.25 6.18 -0.05
C LEU A 31 -6.22 6.46 -1.20
N TRP A 32 -6.58 7.73 -1.36
CA TRP A 32 -7.36 8.13 -2.52
C TRP A 32 -6.47 8.17 -3.77
N LEU A 33 -6.87 7.45 -4.81
CA LEU A 33 -6.21 7.44 -6.12
C LEU A 33 -7.22 7.83 -7.20
N GLY A 34 -6.74 8.51 -8.24
CA GLY A 34 -7.51 8.84 -9.42
C GLY A 34 -7.72 7.63 -10.34
N ALA A 35 -8.68 7.73 -11.26
CA ALA A 35 -8.82 6.77 -12.35
C ALA A 35 -7.69 6.94 -13.37
N ASP A 36 -7.35 5.86 -14.07
CA ASP A 36 -6.37 5.81 -15.16
C ASP A 36 -4.95 6.25 -14.75
N GLN A 37 -4.57 6.05 -13.49
CA GLN A 37 -3.21 6.29 -12.98
C GLN A 37 -2.39 5.00 -12.97
N SER A 38 -1.10 5.14 -13.25
CA SER A 38 -0.12 4.08 -13.00
C SER A 38 0.41 4.21 -11.58
N VAL A 39 0.17 3.20 -10.76
CA VAL A 39 0.54 3.20 -9.34
C VAL A 39 1.57 2.12 -9.09
N THR A 40 2.69 2.47 -8.50
CA THR A 40 3.74 1.52 -8.10
C THR A 40 3.78 1.41 -6.59
N VAL A 41 3.72 0.18 -6.08
CA VAL A 41 3.82 -0.14 -4.65
C VAL A 41 5.01 -1.05 -4.43
N PHE A 42 5.86 -0.70 -3.48
CA PHE A 42 7.01 -1.52 -3.07
C PHE A 42 7.33 -1.30 -1.60
N HIS A 43 8.15 -2.19 -1.04
CA HIS A 43 8.45 -2.14 0.38
C HIS A 43 9.86 -2.63 0.71
N GLU A 44 10.34 -2.19 1.86
CA GLU A 44 11.49 -2.74 2.55
C GLU A 44 11.03 -3.42 3.85
N GLY A 45 11.67 -4.54 4.20
CA GLY A 45 11.29 -5.36 5.35
C GLY A 45 10.52 -6.62 4.95
N ALA A 46 10.52 -7.60 5.84
CA ALA A 46 9.87 -8.90 5.64
C ALA A 46 8.36 -8.80 5.92
N ILE A 47 7.62 -8.19 4.99
CA ILE A 47 6.16 -8.00 5.05
C ILE A 47 5.51 -8.54 3.77
N ALA A 48 4.21 -8.80 3.85
CA ALA A 48 3.34 -9.03 2.70
C ALA A 48 2.42 -7.83 2.51
N VAL A 49 2.23 -7.41 1.25
CA VAL A 49 1.44 -6.26 0.85
C VAL A 49 0.36 -6.68 -0.13
N GLU A 50 -0.90 -6.38 0.20
CA GLU A 50 -2.05 -6.58 -0.67
C GLU A 50 -2.66 -5.22 -1.03
N VAL A 51 -3.02 -5.00 -2.29
CA VAL A 51 -3.70 -3.78 -2.74
C VAL A 51 -5.09 -4.13 -3.25
N TYR A 52 -6.12 -3.49 -2.68
CA TYR A 52 -7.51 -3.66 -3.06
C TYR A 52 -8.07 -2.36 -3.64
N ASP A 53 -8.90 -2.49 -4.68
CA ASP A 53 -9.61 -1.38 -5.29
C ASP A 53 -10.76 -0.86 -4.38
N PRO A 54 -11.42 0.25 -4.77
CA PRO A 54 -12.54 0.81 -4.01
C PRO A 54 -13.75 -0.12 -3.85
N ASN A 55 -13.89 -1.15 -4.70
CA ASN A 55 -14.93 -2.17 -4.60
C ASN A 55 -14.51 -3.39 -3.75
N GLY A 56 -13.27 -3.41 -3.26
CA GLY A 56 -12.69 -4.51 -2.48
C GLY A 56 -12.12 -5.65 -3.33
N VAL A 57 -11.87 -5.42 -4.63
CA VAL A 57 -11.21 -6.40 -5.51
C VAL A 57 -9.70 -6.35 -5.27
N LEU A 58 -9.08 -7.50 -5.01
CA LEU A 58 -7.62 -7.62 -4.90
C LEU A 58 -6.97 -7.38 -6.28
N LEU A 59 -6.12 -6.37 -6.36
CA LEU A 59 -5.36 -6.02 -7.57
C LEU A 59 -3.92 -6.55 -7.53
N GLN A 60 -3.34 -6.65 -6.33
CA GLN A 60 -1.95 -7.06 -6.14
C GLN A 60 -1.76 -7.79 -4.81
N ASP A 61 -0.97 -8.86 -4.82
CA ASP A 61 -0.38 -9.55 -3.65
C ASP A 61 1.13 -9.64 -3.88
N GLU A 62 1.90 -9.03 -2.98
CA GLU A 62 3.34 -8.82 -3.07
C GLU A 62 4.03 -9.21 -1.74
N ARG A 63 5.16 -9.91 -1.81
CA ARG A 63 5.87 -10.47 -0.64
C ARG A 63 7.40 -10.45 -0.73
N ASP A 64 7.94 -10.25 -1.92
CA ASP A 64 9.37 -10.23 -2.21
C ASP A 64 9.97 -8.81 -2.21
N GLY A 65 9.13 -7.77 -2.11
CA GLY A 65 9.54 -6.38 -1.99
C GLY A 65 9.89 -5.72 -3.33
N ASN A 66 9.73 -6.43 -4.45
CA ASN A 66 10.00 -5.84 -5.75
C ASN A 66 8.93 -4.83 -6.13
N PRO A 67 9.31 -3.73 -6.81
CA PRO A 67 8.35 -2.80 -7.35
C PRO A 67 7.40 -3.45 -8.33
N LYS A 68 6.11 -3.32 -8.04
CA LYS A 68 5.02 -3.73 -8.92
C LYS A 68 4.12 -2.55 -9.20
N SER A 69 3.85 -2.37 -10.49
CA SER A 69 2.94 -1.34 -10.98
C SER A 69 1.58 -1.95 -11.29
N LEU A 70 0.52 -1.23 -10.93
CA LEU A 70 -0.86 -1.52 -11.29
C LEU A 70 -1.47 -0.29 -11.97
N GLN A 71 -2.49 -0.52 -12.79
CA GLN A 71 -3.27 0.55 -13.38
C GLN A 71 -4.59 0.69 -12.61
N THR A 72 -4.92 1.90 -12.15
CA THR A 72 -6.21 2.16 -11.50
C THR A 72 -7.30 2.26 -12.55
N ALA A 73 -8.29 1.36 -12.51
CA ALA A 73 -9.42 1.41 -13.45
C ALA A 73 -10.50 2.44 -13.03
N ILE A 74 -10.55 2.77 -11.73
CA ILE A 74 -11.55 3.68 -11.16
C ILE A 74 -10.88 4.59 -10.13
N GLY A 75 -11.40 5.80 -9.98
CA GLY A 75 -11.00 6.69 -8.90
C GLY A 75 -11.71 6.32 -7.60
N GLY A 76 -11.02 6.37 -6.48
CA GLY A 76 -11.63 6.07 -5.19
C GLY A 76 -10.64 5.83 -4.06
N MET A 77 -11.16 5.35 -2.94
CA MET A 77 -10.35 4.98 -1.77
C MET A 77 -9.84 3.54 -1.91
N TYR A 78 -8.56 3.40 -2.21
CA TYR A 78 -7.89 2.11 -2.28
C TYR A 78 -7.45 1.65 -0.88
N GLN A 79 -7.37 0.34 -0.66
CA GLN A 79 -6.90 -0.24 0.59
C GLN A 79 -5.58 -0.97 0.35
N ILE A 80 -4.53 -0.58 1.06
CA ILE A 80 -3.26 -1.31 1.09
C ILE A 80 -3.15 -2.02 2.44
N ARG A 81 -3.17 -3.36 2.44
CA ARG A 81 -2.97 -4.15 3.65
C ARG A 81 -1.53 -4.62 3.74
N VAL A 82 -0.95 -4.44 4.91
CA VAL A 82 0.41 -4.87 5.23
C VAL A 82 0.34 -5.85 6.38
N SER A 83 1.00 -6.99 6.23
CA SER A 83 1.02 -8.06 7.23
C SER A 83 2.40 -8.69 7.36
N SER A 84 2.65 -9.35 8.49
CA SER A 84 3.88 -10.12 8.74
C SER A 84 3.63 -11.25 9.71
N GLU A 85 4.36 -12.36 9.55
CA GLU A 85 4.34 -13.50 10.48
C GLU A 85 5.18 -13.24 11.74
N ALA A 86 6.10 -12.27 11.70
CA ALA A 86 7.02 -11.93 12.78
C ALA A 86 7.01 -10.41 13.07
N PRO A 87 7.46 -9.97 14.26
CA PRO A 87 7.63 -8.54 14.53
C PRO A 87 8.65 -7.94 13.56
N VAL A 88 8.32 -6.79 12.96
CA VAL A 88 9.15 -6.18 11.92
C VAL A 88 8.91 -4.68 11.84
N ASP A 89 10.00 -3.93 11.64
CA ASP A 89 9.96 -2.55 11.18
C ASP A 89 10.06 -2.54 9.66
N PHE A 90 9.25 -1.73 8.98
CA PHE A 90 9.19 -1.73 7.53
C PHE A 90 9.05 -0.32 6.96
N GLN A 91 9.36 -0.19 5.67
CA GLN A 91 9.01 0.98 4.87
C GLN A 91 8.13 0.57 3.70
N LEU A 92 7.04 1.32 3.47
CA LEU A 92 6.14 1.15 2.34
C LEU A 92 6.19 2.40 1.48
N PHE A 93 6.39 2.22 0.18
CA PHE A 93 6.46 3.29 -0.81
C PHE A 93 5.33 3.14 -1.81
N ILE A 94 4.67 4.25 -2.12
CA ILE A 94 3.56 4.30 -3.08
C ILE A 94 3.78 5.52 -3.96
N ASP A 95 3.92 5.30 -5.27
CA ASP A 95 4.04 6.35 -6.29
C ASP A 95 2.88 6.25 -7.29
N ALA A 96 2.30 7.38 -7.72
CA ALA A 96 1.16 7.44 -8.62
C ALA A 96 1.35 8.50 -9.73
N PHE A 97 1.31 8.09 -11.00
CA PHE A 97 1.54 8.93 -12.18
C PHE A 97 0.39 8.89 -13.19
#